data_AF-T2IBJ2-F1
#
_entry.id   AF-T2IBJ2-F1
#
_cell.length_a   1.000
_cell.length_b   1.000
_cell.length_c   1.000
_cell.angle_alpha   90.00
_cell.angle_beta   90.00
_cell.angle_gamma   90.00
#
_symmetry.space_group_name_H-M   'P 1'
#
loop_
_entity.id
_entity.type
_entity.pdbx_description
1 polymer ?
#
loop_
_entity_poly.entity_id
_entity_poly.type
_entity_poly.pdbx_seq_one_letter_code
_entity_poly.pdbx_strand_id
1 'polypeptide(L)'
;MGITSLGYQLIWATFATRSDVNVSRLFTDIQESLPQNPELLGFSFSWELDYVNILNILESLSIPLQANKRNDHHPLVFGGGPVLTANPEPFADFFDIILLGDGENLISDFINAYKTVRHENRETKLRYLSTIPGIYVPSLYEVYYDSPDGEIKSIKLINNNIPAIVEKQTYKGNILSASTVVTEKAAWENIYMVEVVRSCPEMCRFCLASYLTLPFRTASLESSLIPAIEKGLQVTNRIGLLGASVTQHPEFNELLDYLYQPKYEDVRVSIASVRTNTLSEKLAKILSDRQTKSVTIAVESGSEKIRKIVNKKLENEEIIQAAINAKNGGLKNIKLYGMVGIPEEREEDIEETIMMLETIKKSVPGLRLTFGCSTFVPKSHTPFQWFGVNKIAKKRLKYLEKQLGKKGIEFRPESYNWSVIQALISRGDRRLSKLLQLTRSYGDSLGSYKRAFKELKGKLPPLDYYVHDNWKTEQILPWSHLKGPLPEATLIKHLDTAMSVSDPNFKKSSAATRKSKGKRQKAKGLISKDFRIL
;
A
#
# COMPACT_ATOMS: atom_id res chain seq x y z
N MET A 1 -13.26 -9.21 -7.64
CA MET A 1 -12.17 -8.37 -7.07
C MET A 1 -10.85 -8.55 -7.83
N GLY A 2 -10.36 -9.79 -8.04
CA GLY A 2 -9.05 -10.05 -8.64
C GLY A 2 -8.79 -9.35 -9.98
N ILE A 3 -9.75 -9.39 -10.91
CA ILE A 3 -9.60 -8.74 -12.23
C ILE A 3 -9.56 -7.21 -12.14
N THR A 4 -9.93 -6.60 -11.01
CA THR A 4 -9.96 -5.14 -10.86
C THR A 4 -8.60 -4.57 -10.37
N SER A 5 -7.59 -5.42 -10.16
CA SER A 5 -6.23 -4.99 -9.85
C SER A 5 -5.46 -4.59 -11.12
N LEU A 6 -5.10 -3.31 -11.27
CA LEU A 6 -4.27 -2.85 -12.39
C LEU A 6 -2.91 -3.56 -12.43
N GLY A 7 -2.29 -3.81 -11.29
CA GLY A 7 -1.03 -4.55 -11.23
C GLY A 7 -1.15 -5.96 -11.81
N TYR A 8 -2.21 -6.69 -11.44
CA TYR A 8 -2.49 -8.01 -12.01
C TYR A 8 -2.77 -7.93 -13.52
N GLN A 9 -3.63 -7.00 -13.95
CA GLN A 9 -3.97 -6.80 -15.35
C GLN A 9 -2.75 -6.47 -16.22
N LEU A 10 -1.84 -5.65 -15.71
CA LEU A 10 -0.58 -5.30 -16.37
C LEU A 10 0.29 -6.55 -16.56
N ILE A 11 0.53 -7.33 -15.49
CA ILE A 11 1.39 -8.52 -15.59
C ILE A 11 0.79 -9.53 -16.56
N TRP A 12 -0.51 -9.79 -16.45
CA TRP A 12 -1.19 -10.69 -17.38
C TRP A 12 -1.09 -10.21 -18.83
N ALA A 13 -1.34 -8.92 -19.09
CA ALA A 13 -1.26 -8.38 -20.45
C ALA A 13 0.17 -8.45 -21.01
N THR A 14 1.19 -8.20 -20.19
CA THR A 14 2.59 -8.37 -20.58
C THR A 14 2.89 -9.81 -20.97
N PHE A 15 2.34 -10.82 -20.28
CA PHE A 15 2.50 -12.20 -20.70
C PHE A 15 1.68 -12.54 -21.95
N ALA A 16 0.45 -12.03 -22.06
CA ALA A 16 -0.44 -12.34 -23.17
C ALA A 16 0.04 -11.76 -24.51
N THR A 17 0.86 -10.70 -24.50
CA THR A 17 1.45 -10.10 -25.70
C THR A 17 2.75 -10.77 -26.14
N ARG A 18 3.31 -11.67 -25.33
CA ARG A 18 4.53 -12.40 -25.64
C ARG A 18 4.22 -13.64 -26.46
N SER A 19 4.78 -13.72 -27.67
CA SER A 19 4.63 -14.90 -28.53
C SER A 19 5.35 -16.15 -28.01
N ASP A 20 6.26 -15.98 -27.05
CA ASP A 20 7.08 -17.04 -26.47
C ASP A 20 6.56 -17.54 -25.10
N VAL A 21 5.39 -17.06 -24.66
CA VAL A 21 4.76 -17.44 -23.39
C VAL A 21 3.31 -17.85 -23.63
N ASN A 22 2.92 -19.02 -23.12
CA ASN A 22 1.52 -19.37 -22.97
C ASN A 22 1.07 -19.02 -21.54
N VAL A 23 0.01 -18.22 -21.40
CA VAL A 23 -0.47 -17.72 -20.10
C VAL A 23 -1.96 -17.99 -19.93
N SER A 24 -2.33 -18.43 -18.72
CA SER A 24 -3.71 -18.63 -18.30
C SER A 24 -3.96 -17.93 -16.97
N ARG A 25 -5.16 -17.40 -16.78
CA ARG A 25 -5.59 -16.74 -15.56
C ARG A 25 -6.25 -17.72 -14.61
N LEU A 26 -5.94 -17.55 -13.34
CA LEU A 26 -6.50 -18.32 -12.23
C LEU A 26 -6.90 -17.35 -11.11
N PHE A 27 -8.15 -17.46 -10.69
CA PHE A 27 -8.72 -16.77 -9.53
C PHE A 27 -9.29 -17.80 -8.54
N THR A 28 -9.68 -17.34 -7.36
CA THR A 28 -10.22 -18.20 -6.30
C THR A 28 -11.57 -18.84 -6.64
N ASP A 29 -12.32 -18.24 -7.55
CA ASP A 29 -13.69 -18.57 -7.90
C ASP A 29 -13.87 -18.95 -9.38
N ILE A 30 -12.89 -18.66 -10.23
CA ILE A 30 -12.93 -18.94 -11.67
C ILE A 30 -11.53 -19.13 -12.24
N GLN A 31 -11.41 -19.98 -13.25
CA GLN A 31 -10.16 -20.22 -13.96
C GLN A 31 -10.38 -20.37 -15.46
N GLU A 32 -9.36 -20.02 -16.24
CA GLU A 32 -9.28 -20.41 -17.64
C GLU A 32 -8.86 -21.88 -17.77
N SER A 33 -8.81 -22.40 -19.00
CA SER A 33 -8.17 -23.68 -19.27
C SER A 33 -6.70 -23.61 -18.90
N LEU A 34 -6.33 -24.29 -17.80
CA LEU A 34 -4.96 -24.30 -17.30
C LEU A 34 -4.10 -25.27 -18.12
N PRO A 35 -2.80 -24.97 -18.32
CA PRO A 35 -1.88 -25.91 -18.94
C PRO A 35 -1.75 -27.18 -18.08
N GLN A 36 -1.61 -28.35 -18.73
CA GLN A 36 -1.44 -29.61 -18.02
C GLN A 36 -0.15 -29.65 -17.20
N ASN A 37 0.94 -29.10 -17.76
CA ASN A 37 2.26 -29.05 -17.14
C ASN A 37 2.75 -27.59 -17.07
N PRO A 38 2.24 -26.78 -16.13
CA PRO A 38 2.73 -25.42 -15.95
C PRO A 38 4.20 -25.42 -15.52
N GLU A 39 5.01 -24.57 -16.15
CA GLU A 39 6.41 -24.36 -15.76
C GLU A 39 6.57 -23.34 -14.63
N LEU A 40 5.66 -22.37 -14.58
CA LEU A 40 5.65 -21.25 -13.64
C LEU A 40 4.22 -21.05 -13.11
N LEU A 41 4.09 -20.73 -11.82
CA LEU A 41 2.85 -20.32 -11.19
C LEU A 41 3.06 -18.99 -10.45
N GLY A 42 2.35 -17.94 -10.87
CA GLY A 42 2.53 -16.57 -10.36
C GLY A 42 1.38 -16.08 -9.48
N PHE A 43 1.69 -15.42 -8.37
CA PHE A 43 0.72 -14.73 -7.51
C PHE A 43 0.97 -13.21 -7.47
N SER A 44 -0.10 -12.43 -7.61
CA SER A 44 -0.07 -10.99 -7.29
C SER A 44 -0.70 -10.78 -5.92
N PHE A 45 0.09 -10.36 -4.93
CA PHE A 45 -0.32 -10.35 -3.53
C PHE A 45 -0.41 -8.92 -2.99
N SER A 46 -1.65 -8.43 -2.85
CA SER A 46 -1.94 -7.04 -2.49
C SER A 46 -2.36 -6.81 -1.04
N TRP A 47 -2.81 -7.84 -0.32
CA TRP A 47 -3.31 -7.70 1.06
C TRP A 47 -2.92 -8.92 1.91
N GLU A 48 -2.30 -8.70 3.08
CA GLU A 48 -1.62 -9.77 3.83
C GLU A 48 -2.55 -10.92 4.25
N LEU A 49 -3.79 -10.61 4.54
CA LEU A 49 -4.79 -11.56 5.02
C LEU A 49 -5.34 -12.45 3.89
N ASP A 50 -5.03 -12.17 2.62
CA ASP A 50 -5.36 -13.06 1.49
C ASP A 50 -4.42 -14.27 1.38
N TYR A 51 -3.45 -14.45 2.30
CA TYR A 51 -2.47 -15.55 2.26
C TYR A 51 -3.13 -16.94 2.18
N VAL A 52 -4.31 -17.12 2.78
CA VAL A 52 -5.05 -18.38 2.76
C VAL A 52 -5.40 -18.78 1.32
N ASN A 53 -5.67 -17.80 0.44
CA ASN A 53 -5.99 -18.06 -0.95
C ASN A 53 -4.79 -18.61 -1.73
N ILE A 54 -3.57 -18.19 -1.38
CA ILE A 54 -2.33 -18.76 -1.96
C ILE A 54 -2.26 -20.25 -1.60
N LEU A 55 -2.47 -20.58 -0.33
CA LEU A 55 -2.41 -21.96 0.14
C LEU A 55 -3.53 -22.83 -0.46
N ASN A 56 -4.74 -22.29 -0.58
CA ASN A 56 -5.87 -22.97 -1.21
C ASN A 56 -5.59 -23.29 -2.69
N ILE A 57 -5.01 -22.33 -3.44
CA ILE A 57 -4.69 -22.53 -4.86
C ILE A 57 -3.56 -23.54 -5.04
N LEU A 58 -2.50 -23.49 -4.22
CA LEU A 58 -1.42 -24.47 -4.29
C LEU A 58 -1.96 -25.89 -4.05
N GLU A 59 -2.82 -26.06 -3.03
CA GLU A 59 -3.43 -27.35 -2.72
C GLU A 59 -4.39 -27.84 -3.81
N SER A 60 -5.24 -26.96 -4.36
CA SER A 60 -6.17 -27.35 -5.44
C SER A 60 -5.45 -27.79 -6.72
N LEU A 61 -4.24 -27.27 -6.96
CA LEU A 61 -3.35 -27.66 -8.05
C LEU A 61 -2.42 -28.83 -7.69
N SER A 62 -2.58 -29.43 -6.50
CA SER A 62 -1.69 -30.50 -6.00
C SER A 62 -0.21 -30.10 -5.96
N ILE A 63 0.09 -28.81 -5.77
CA ILE A 63 1.44 -28.28 -5.60
C ILE A 63 1.75 -28.24 -4.10
N PRO A 64 2.88 -28.82 -3.65
CA PRO A 64 3.27 -28.76 -2.24
C PRO A 64 3.32 -27.32 -1.72
N LEU A 65 2.72 -27.09 -0.55
CA LEU A 65 2.67 -25.77 0.07
C LEU A 65 4.07 -25.23 0.35
N GLN A 66 4.97 -26.06 0.87
CA GLN A 66 6.33 -25.69 1.20
C GLN A 66 7.25 -25.84 -0.03
N ALA A 67 8.00 -24.80 -0.35
CA ALA A 67 8.94 -24.76 -1.47
C ALA A 67 9.97 -25.90 -1.39
N ASN A 68 10.43 -26.25 -0.19
CA ASN A 68 11.39 -27.35 0.03
C ASN A 68 10.82 -28.76 -0.22
N LYS A 69 9.50 -28.90 -0.42
CA LYS A 69 8.84 -30.16 -0.79
C LYS A 69 8.59 -30.25 -2.30
N ARG A 70 8.91 -29.21 -3.06
CA ARG A 70 8.80 -29.20 -4.52
C ARG A 70 10.07 -29.76 -5.14
N ASN A 71 9.91 -30.43 -6.27
CA ASN A 71 10.99 -30.99 -7.08
C ASN A 71 10.90 -30.47 -8.53
N ASP A 72 11.72 -30.99 -9.44
CA ASP A 72 11.78 -30.55 -10.85
C ASP A 72 10.47 -30.76 -11.64
N HIS A 73 9.56 -31.61 -11.16
CA HIS A 73 8.26 -31.85 -11.80
C HIS A 73 7.20 -30.80 -11.42
N HIS A 74 7.47 -29.97 -10.40
CA HIS A 74 6.56 -28.92 -9.97
C HIS A 74 6.98 -27.57 -10.58
N PRO A 75 6.01 -26.68 -10.90
CA PRO A 75 6.34 -25.33 -11.36
C PRO A 75 7.22 -24.58 -10.36
N LEU A 76 7.97 -23.58 -10.83
CA LEU A 76 8.49 -22.56 -9.93
C LEU A 76 7.32 -21.66 -9.51
N VAL A 77 7.06 -21.58 -8.22
CA VAL A 77 6.04 -20.70 -7.66
C VAL A 77 6.69 -19.35 -7.38
N PHE A 78 6.22 -18.32 -8.08
CA PHE A 78 6.69 -16.96 -7.91
C PHE A 78 5.58 -16.02 -7.43
N GLY A 79 5.96 -14.92 -6.79
CA GLY A 79 5.02 -13.92 -6.32
C GLY A 79 5.56 -12.50 -6.44
N GLY A 80 4.67 -11.53 -6.54
CA GLY A 80 4.98 -10.12 -6.46
C GLY A 80 3.84 -9.32 -5.84
N GLY A 81 3.97 -7.99 -5.86
CA GLY A 81 2.98 -7.08 -5.27
C GLY A 81 3.46 -6.44 -3.97
N PRO A 82 2.68 -5.49 -3.42
CA PRO A 82 3.13 -4.64 -2.32
C PRO A 82 3.38 -5.42 -1.03
N VAL A 83 2.65 -6.50 -0.74
CA VAL A 83 2.87 -7.30 0.47
C VAL A 83 4.23 -7.99 0.43
N LEU A 84 4.53 -8.70 -0.66
CA LEU A 84 5.80 -9.41 -0.81
C LEU A 84 6.99 -8.46 -1.01
N THR A 85 6.76 -7.30 -1.64
CA THR A 85 7.79 -6.26 -1.76
C THR A 85 8.12 -5.64 -0.41
N ALA A 86 7.13 -5.52 0.48
CA ALA A 86 7.30 -4.91 1.80
C ALA A 86 7.92 -5.88 2.81
N ASN A 87 7.35 -7.07 2.98
CA ASN A 87 7.89 -8.09 3.87
C ASN A 87 7.48 -9.49 3.37
N PRO A 88 8.36 -10.20 2.65
CA PRO A 88 8.08 -11.53 2.15
C PRO A 88 8.28 -12.64 3.19
N GLU A 89 9.00 -12.39 4.29
CA GLU A 89 9.44 -13.43 5.22
C GLU A 89 8.30 -14.29 5.82
N PRO A 90 7.14 -13.76 6.20
CA PRO A 90 6.02 -14.58 6.69
C PRO A 90 5.54 -15.64 5.69
N PHE A 91 5.87 -15.47 4.41
CA PHE A 91 5.44 -16.31 3.30
C PHE A 91 6.60 -16.99 2.59
N ALA A 92 7.83 -16.81 3.07
CA ALA A 92 9.05 -17.25 2.42
C ALA A 92 9.05 -18.75 2.10
N ASP A 93 8.47 -19.58 2.98
CA ASP A 93 8.41 -21.02 2.75
C ASP A 93 7.40 -21.43 1.66
N PHE A 94 6.53 -20.53 1.20
CA PHE A 94 5.51 -20.81 0.17
C PHE A 94 5.94 -20.45 -1.24
N PHE A 95 6.98 -19.62 -1.38
CA PHE A 95 7.45 -19.11 -2.66
C PHE A 95 8.85 -19.63 -2.97
N ASP A 96 9.08 -20.01 -4.22
CA ASP A 96 10.42 -20.27 -4.72
C ASP A 96 11.11 -18.95 -5.07
N ILE A 97 10.34 -18.01 -5.64
CA ILE A 97 10.85 -16.75 -6.18
C ILE A 97 9.91 -15.62 -5.79
N ILE A 98 10.48 -14.47 -5.42
CA ILE A 98 9.73 -13.26 -5.10
C ILE A 98 10.30 -12.10 -5.91
N LEU A 99 9.42 -11.42 -6.63
CA LEU A 99 9.73 -10.27 -7.46
C LEU A 99 9.41 -9.00 -6.69
N LEU A 100 10.43 -8.20 -6.39
CA LEU A 100 10.34 -7.01 -5.55
C LEU A 100 10.16 -5.74 -6.40
N GLY A 101 9.08 -5.01 -6.16
CA GLY A 101 8.85 -3.69 -6.75
C GLY A 101 7.96 -3.70 -8.00
N ASP A 102 8.27 -2.79 -8.92
CA ASP A 102 7.48 -2.58 -10.14
C ASP A 102 7.75 -3.70 -11.17
N GLY A 103 6.68 -4.24 -11.75
CA GLY A 103 6.75 -5.43 -12.61
C GLY A 103 6.96 -5.14 -14.10
N GLU A 104 6.82 -3.90 -14.55
CA GLU A 104 6.87 -3.48 -15.96
C GLU A 104 8.11 -4.03 -16.69
N ASN A 105 9.29 -3.86 -16.10
CA ASN A 105 10.54 -4.38 -16.64
C ASN A 105 10.88 -5.75 -16.05
N LEU A 106 10.73 -5.88 -14.72
CA LEU A 106 11.18 -7.03 -13.95
C LEU A 106 10.57 -8.36 -14.41
N ILE A 107 9.31 -8.35 -14.85
CA ILE A 107 8.66 -9.56 -15.36
C ILE A 107 9.30 -10.04 -16.67
N SER A 108 9.63 -9.12 -17.57
CA SER A 108 10.29 -9.48 -18.83
C SER A 108 11.71 -9.99 -18.58
N ASP A 109 12.45 -9.33 -17.69
CA ASP A 109 13.79 -9.75 -17.28
C ASP A 109 13.77 -11.14 -16.65
N PHE A 110 12.80 -11.40 -15.77
CA PHE A 110 12.57 -12.70 -15.15
C PHE A 110 12.31 -13.80 -16.17
N ILE A 111 11.38 -13.61 -17.12
CA ILE A 111 11.08 -14.63 -18.14
C ILE A 111 12.28 -14.86 -19.06
N ASN A 112 12.97 -13.80 -19.49
CA ASN A 112 14.13 -13.94 -20.36
C ASN A 112 15.25 -14.72 -19.65
N ALA A 113 15.49 -14.44 -18.37
CA ALA A 113 16.44 -15.19 -17.55
C ALA A 113 15.98 -16.65 -17.32
N TYR A 114 14.69 -16.89 -17.06
CA TYR A 114 14.18 -18.25 -16.90
C TYR A 114 14.43 -19.11 -18.15
N LYS A 115 14.24 -18.53 -19.34
CA LYS A 115 14.45 -19.24 -20.62
C LYS A 115 15.88 -19.74 -20.81
N THR A 116 16.90 -19.05 -20.29
CA THR A 116 18.31 -19.47 -20.44
C THR A 116 18.64 -20.71 -19.60
N VAL A 117 17.90 -20.93 -18.51
CA VAL A 117 18.07 -22.07 -17.58
C VAL A 117 16.86 -23.00 -17.57
N ARG A 118 15.98 -22.91 -18.59
CA ARG A 118 14.70 -23.63 -18.64
C ARG A 118 14.83 -25.14 -18.43
N HIS A 119 15.88 -25.72 -18.99
CA HIS A 119 16.15 -27.17 -18.98
C HIS A 119 17.10 -27.61 -17.86
N GLU A 120 17.58 -26.69 -17.05
CA GLU A 120 18.43 -27.00 -15.90
C GLU A 120 17.60 -27.62 -14.76
N ASN A 121 18.28 -28.13 -13.73
CA ASN A 121 17.60 -28.52 -12.48
C ASN A 121 17.13 -27.27 -11.69
N ARG A 122 16.18 -27.46 -10.77
CA ARG A 122 15.58 -26.39 -9.95
C ARG A 122 16.61 -25.57 -9.20
N GLU A 123 17.64 -26.21 -8.63
CA GLU A 123 18.67 -25.51 -7.87
C GLU A 123 19.44 -24.52 -8.76
N THR A 124 19.90 -24.98 -9.93
CA THR A 124 20.58 -24.13 -10.92
C THR A 124 19.67 -22.99 -11.39
N LYS A 125 18.39 -23.27 -11.66
CA LYS A 125 17.41 -22.22 -12.00
C LYS A 125 17.34 -21.15 -10.91
N LEU A 126 17.11 -21.55 -9.67
CA LEU A 126 16.95 -20.61 -8.55
C LEU A 126 18.22 -19.79 -8.29
N ARG A 127 19.40 -20.42 -8.36
CA ARG A 127 20.67 -19.70 -8.22
C ARG A 127 20.87 -18.67 -9.33
N TYR A 128 20.65 -19.05 -10.58
CA TYR A 128 20.78 -18.12 -11.70
C TYR A 128 19.76 -16.98 -11.63
N LEU A 129 18.50 -17.28 -11.36
CA LEU A 129 17.44 -16.27 -11.27
C LEU A 129 17.69 -15.27 -10.13
N SER A 130 18.33 -15.70 -9.04
CA SER A 130 18.70 -14.79 -7.93
C SER A 130 19.74 -13.72 -8.30
N THR A 131 20.43 -13.85 -9.44
CA THR A 131 21.37 -12.82 -9.91
C THR A 131 20.67 -11.68 -10.64
N ILE A 132 19.38 -11.83 -10.97
CA ILE A 132 18.61 -10.80 -11.67
C ILE A 132 18.15 -9.74 -10.64
N PRO A 133 18.40 -8.44 -10.89
CA PRO A 133 18.01 -7.38 -9.98
C PRO A 133 16.52 -7.42 -9.58
N GLY A 134 16.24 -7.39 -8.28
CA GLY A 134 14.88 -7.45 -7.73
C GLY A 134 14.27 -8.83 -7.58
N ILE A 135 15.00 -9.89 -7.92
CA ILE A 135 14.58 -11.27 -7.66
C ILE A 135 15.15 -11.73 -6.31
N TYR A 136 14.24 -11.99 -5.37
CA TYR A 136 14.54 -12.59 -4.09
C TYR A 136 14.18 -14.08 -4.09
N VAL A 137 15.13 -14.95 -3.73
CA VAL A 137 14.93 -16.40 -3.64
C VAL A 137 15.07 -16.82 -2.18
N PRO A 138 13.97 -17.07 -1.45
CA PRO A 138 14.03 -17.24 0.00
C PRO A 138 14.92 -18.37 0.48
N SER A 139 14.99 -19.47 -0.28
CA SER A 139 15.78 -20.66 0.04
C SER A 139 17.29 -20.43 -0.01
N LEU A 140 17.76 -19.26 -0.46
CA LEU A 140 19.18 -18.92 -0.53
C LEU A 140 19.66 -18.06 0.67
N TYR A 141 18.74 -17.77 1.60
CA TYR A 141 18.99 -16.98 2.81
C TYR A 141 18.60 -17.80 4.02
N GLU A 142 19.51 -17.93 4.98
CA GLU A 142 19.29 -18.62 6.25
C GLU A 142 19.18 -17.61 7.39
N VAL A 143 18.15 -17.76 8.22
CA VAL A 143 17.86 -16.87 9.35
C VAL A 143 18.32 -17.53 10.64
N TYR A 144 19.18 -16.85 11.38
CA TYR A 144 19.67 -17.26 12.69
C TYR A 144 19.00 -16.43 13.76
N TYR A 145 18.53 -17.10 14.82
CA TYR A 145 17.83 -16.49 15.94
C TYR A 145 18.66 -16.63 17.23
N ASP A 146 18.51 -15.72 18.17
CA ASP A 146 19.18 -15.84 19.49
C ASP A 146 18.65 -17.03 20.30
N SER A 147 17.36 -17.31 20.17
CA SER A 147 16.68 -18.52 20.65
C SER A 147 15.52 -18.83 19.69
N PRO A 148 14.93 -20.05 19.73
CA PRO A 148 13.77 -20.38 18.89
C PRO A 148 12.60 -19.38 18.99
N ASP A 149 12.43 -18.72 20.14
CA ASP A 149 11.43 -17.71 20.43
C ASP A 149 12.00 -16.27 20.58
N GLY A 150 13.28 -16.08 20.24
CA GLY A 150 13.99 -14.81 20.38
C GLY A 150 14.01 -13.98 19.11
N GLU A 151 14.72 -12.85 19.19
CA GLU A 151 14.97 -11.92 18.08
C GLU A 151 15.82 -12.58 16.96
N ILE A 152 15.80 -11.95 15.77
CA ILE A 152 16.69 -12.33 14.68
C ILE A 152 18.10 -11.85 15.02
N LYS A 153 19.05 -12.79 15.04
CA LYS A 153 20.46 -12.53 15.30
C LYS A 153 21.23 -12.16 14.03
N SER A 154 20.94 -12.82 12.91
CA SER A 154 21.54 -12.53 11.61
C SER A 154 20.80 -13.21 10.47
N ILE A 155 20.87 -12.64 9.27
CA ILE A 155 20.42 -13.26 8.03
C ILE A 155 21.66 -13.48 7.17
N LYS A 156 21.95 -14.72 6.80
CA LYS A 156 23.17 -15.09 6.06
C LYS A 156 22.84 -15.73 4.73
N LEU A 157 23.76 -15.58 3.78
CA LEU A 157 23.70 -16.24 2.48
C LEU A 157 24.13 -17.70 2.63
N ILE A 158 23.53 -18.60 1.85
CA ILE A 158 23.96 -20.01 1.77
C ILE A 158 25.23 -20.15 0.90
N ASN A 159 25.47 -19.22 -0.02
CA ASN A 159 26.73 -19.14 -0.79
C ASN A 159 27.14 -17.67 -1.07
N ASN A 160 28.36 -17.44 -1.55
CA ASN A 160 28.86 -16.09 -1.80
C ASN A 160 28.51 -15.52 -3.19
N ASN A 161 27.89 -16.31 -4.07
CA ASN A 161 27.60 -15.92 -5.46
C ASN A 161 26.21 -15.31 -5.65
N ILE A 162 25.54 -14.93 -4.56
CA ILE A 162 24.20 -14.34 -4.54
C ILE A 162 24.24 -12.98 -3.84
N PRO A 163 23.34 -12.05 -4.19
CA PRO A 163 23.34 -10.72 -3.58
C PRO A 163 23.01 -10.78 -2.09
N ALA A 164 23.89 -10.21 -1.24
CA ALA A 164 23.63 -10.08 0.20
C ALA A 164 22.39 -9.21 0.49
N ILE A 165 22.13 -8.23 -0.36
CA ILE A 165 20.99 -7.32 -0.29
C ILE A 165 20.29 -7.32 -1.63
N VAL A 166 18.97 -7.58 -1.63
CA VAL A 166 18.14 -7.51 -2.85
C VAL A 166 17.42 -6.17 -2.90
N GLU A 167 17.69 -5.40 -3.95
CA GLU A 167 17.05 -4.10 -4.18
C GLU A 167 15.81 -4.25 -5.06
N LYS A 168 14.69 -3.67 -4.61
CA LYS A 168 13.45 -3.67 -5.40
C LYS A 168 13.66 -2.94 -6.74
N GLN A 169 12.91 -3.35 -7.75
CA GLN A 169 12.88 -2.63 -9.02
C GLN A 169 11.89 -1.47 -8.98
N THR A 170 12.22 -0.43 -9.75
CA THR A 170 11.41 0.77 -9.88
C THR A 170 11.33 1.17 -11.34
N TYR A 171 10.11 1.21 -11.87
CA TYR A 171 9.87 1.62 -13.25
C TYR A 171 10.08 3.13 -13.41
N LYS A 172 10.88 3.56 -14.39
CA LYS A 172 11.25 4.98 -14.55
C LYS A 172 10.50 5.71 -15.68
N GLY A 173 9.55 5.05 -16.35
CA GLY A 173 8.78 5.66 -17.43
C GLY A 173 7.66 6.58 -16.94
N ASN A 174 7.11 7.37 -17.87
CA ASN A 174 5.99 8.29 -17.68
C ASN A 174 4.68 7.79 -18.33
N ILE A 175 4.65 6.53 -18.76
CA ILE A 175 3.46 5.80 -19.18
C ILE A 175 3.14 4.81 -18.08
N LEU A 176 2.03 5.05 -17.36
CA LEU A 176 1.59 4.23 -16.23
C LEU A 176 0.49 3.24 -16.65
N SER A 177 0.04 2.41 -15.71
CA SER A 177 -0.88 1.32 -16.01
C SER A 177 -2.28 1.82 -16.36
N ALA A 178 -2.92 1.16 -17.33
CA ALA A 178 -4.34 1.32 -17.62
C ALA A 178 -5.00 -0.04 -17.76
N SER A 179 -6.33 -0.09 -17.67
CA SER A 179 -7.06 -1.34 -17.76
C SER A 179 -6.82 -2.04 -19.09
N THR A 180 -6.56 -3.34 -19.02
CA THR A 180 -6.49 -4.25 -20.16
C THR A 180 -7.71 -5.15 -20.24
N VAL A 181 -8.49 -5.23 -19.15
CA VAL A 181 -9.76 -5.97 -19.08
C VAL A 181 -10.83 -5.07 -18.49
N VAL A 182 -11.95 -4.94 -19.22
CA VAL A 182 -13.19 -4.29 -18.78
C VAL A 182 -14.32 -5.31 -18.85
N THR A 183 -15.07 -5.45 -17.78
CA THR A 183 -16.16 -6.44 -17.70
C THR A 183 -17.20 -6.04 -16.65
N GLU A 184 -18.45 -6.42 -16.89
CA GLU A 184 -19.55 -6.28 -15.92
C GLU A 184 -19.33 -7.15 -14.67
N LYS A 185 -18.52 -8.20 -14.75
CA LYS A 185 -18.22 -9.10 -13.62
C LYS A 185 -17.13 -8.57 -12.69
N ALA A 186 -16.56 -7.40 -12.99
CA ALA A 186 -15.55 -6.77 -12.14
C ALA A 186 -16.20 -6.21 -10.86
N ALA A 187 -15.41 -6.04 -9.79
CA ALA A 187 -15.92 -5.46 -8.54
C ALA A 187 -16.45 -4.03 -8.74
N TRP A 188 -15.89 -3.33 -9.72
CA TRP A 188 -16.43 -2.10 -10.28
C TRP A 188 -16.84 -2.40 -11.72
N GLU A 189 -18.12 -2.68 -11.92
CA GLU A 189 -18.67 -3.12 -13.20
C GLU A 189 -18.32 -2.14 -14.34
N ASN A 190 -17.82 -2.67 -15.45
CA ASN A 190 -17.53 -1.91 -16.67
C ASN A 190 -16.61 -0.68 -16.47
N ILE A 191 -15.83 -0.59 -15.39
CA ILE A 191 -14.90 0.52 -15.21
C ILE A 191 -13.63 0.29 -16.03
N TYR A 192 -13.15 1.33 -16.70
CA TYR A 192 -11.81 1.38 -17.26
C TYR A 192 -10.94 2.28 -16.38
N MET A 193 -9.90 1.72 -15.78
CA MET A 193 -9.06 2.43 -14.82
C MET A 193 -7.79 2.94 -15.48
N VAL A 194 -7.38 4.14 -15.12
CA VAL A 194 -6.14 4.78 -15.57
C VAL A 194 -5.34 5.22 -14.35
N GLU A 195 -4.13 4.70 -14.21
CA GLU A 195 -3.18 5.12 -13.18
C GLU A 195 -2.60 6.49 -13.55
N VAL A 196 -2.99 7.51 -12.79
CA VAL A 196 -2.58 8.91 -13.01
C VAL A 196 -1.23 9.20 -12.37
N VAL A 197 -1.02 8.64 -11.18
CA VAL A 197 0.23 8.78 -10.43
C VAL A 197 0.57 7.50 -9.69
N ARG A 198 1.87 7.24 -9.52
CA ARG A 198 2.39 6.18 -8.66
C ARG A 198 3.19 6.80 -7.52
N SER A 199 3.00 6.26 -6.31
CA SER A 199 3.46 6.86 -5.04
C SER A 199 2.75 8.17 -4.68
N CYS A 200 3.14 8.72 -3.53
CA CYS A 200 2.64 9.98 -2.98
C CYS A 200 3.83 10.74 -2.36
N PRO A 201 4.04 12.03 -2.70
CA PRO A 201 5.22 12.79 -2.27
C PRO A 201 5.13 13.28 -0.81
N GLU A 202 4.03 12.96 -0.11
CA GLU A 202 3.71 13.54 1.18
C GLU A 202 4.38 12.85 2.35
N MET A 203 4.84 11.61 2.17
CA MET A 203 5.67 10.91 3.14
C MET A 203 5.00 10.81 4.51
N CYS A 204 3.71 10.45 4.53
CA CYS A 204 3.03 10.13 5.80
C CYS A 204 3.75 8.94 6.45
N ARG A 205 4.22 9.08 7.69
CA ARG A 205 5.24 8.21 8.32
C ARG A 205 4.82 6.77 8.57
N PHE A 206 3.53 6.47 8.43
CA PHE A 206 2.98 5.11 8.50
C PHE A 206 2.69 4.50 7.11
N CYS A 207 2.73 5.31 6.05
CA CYS A 207 2.13 4.97 4.76
C CYS A 207 3.10 4.17 3.89
N LEU A 208 2.85 2.86 3.81
CA LEU A 208 3.60 1.95 2.95
C LEU A 208 3.56 2.39 1.48
N ALA A 209 2.40 2.83 0.97
CA ALA A 209 2.28 3.30 -0.41
C ALA A 209 3.19 4.50 -0.68
N SER A 210 3.37 5.41 0.27
CA SER A 210 4.28 6.54 0.11
C SER A 210 5.73 6.09 0.16
N TYR A 211 6.14 5.32 1.19
CA TYR A 211 7.55 4.97 1.41
C TYR A 211 8.08 3.85 0.51
N LEU A 212 7.28 2.82 0.20
CA LEU A 212 7.73 1.65 -0.58
C LEU A 212 7.75 1.92 -2.08
N THR A 213 6.90 2.80 -2.59
CA THR A 213 6.72 2.97 -4.05
C THR A 213 7.43 4.20 -4.63
N LEU A 214 8.22 4.91 -3.82
CA LEU A 214 9.05 6.03 -4.27
C LEU A 214 9.91 5.65 -5.49
N PRO A 215 10.20 6.62 -6.37
CA PRO A 215 9.81 8.04 -6.29
C PRO A 215 8.35 8.30 -6.74
N PHE A 216 7.85 9.51 -6.45
CA PHE A 216 6.59 10.00 -7.02
C PHE A 216 6.70 10.14 -8.53
N ARG A 217 5.78 9.49 -9.25
CA ARG A 217 5.77 9.42 -10.70
C ARG A 217 4.40 9.80 -11.22
N THR A 218 4.39 10.59 -12.29
CA THR A 218 3.20 11.18 -12.88
C THR A 218 3.13 10.76 -14.34
N ALA A 219 1.98 10.25 -14.79
CA ALA A 219 1.83 9.87 -16.19
C ALA A 219 1.59 11.12 -17.03
N SER A 220 2.32 11.29 -18.14
CA SER A 220 2.15 12.48 -18.98
C SER A 220 0.71 12.63 -19.48
N LEU A 221 0.15 13.85 -19.41
CA LEU A 221 -1.20 14.10 -19.88
C LEU A 221 -1.38 13.73 -21.36
N GLU A 222 -0.53 14.28 -22.24
CA GLU A 222 -0.64 14.12 -23.68
C GLU A 222 -0.20 12.74 -24.18
N SER A 223 0.92 12.21 -23.66
CA SER A 223 1.50 10.97 -24.17
C SER A 223 1.00 9.69 -23.47
N SER A 224 0.36 9.81 -22.30
CA SER A 224 -0.14 8.66 -21.53
C SER A 224 -1.63 8.76 -21.20
N LEU A 225 -2.06 9.81 -20.47
CA LEU A 225 -3.42 9.84 -19.89
C LEU A 225 -4.51 9.97 -20.94
N ILE A 226 -4.40 10.96 -21.83
CA ILE A 226 -5.38 11.18 -22.91
C ILE A 226 -5.50 9.93 -23.81
N PRO A 227 -4.41 9.36 -24.36
CA PRO A 227 -4.49 8.14 -25.16
C PRO A 227 -5.12 6.97 -24.41
N ALA A 228 -4.78 6.78 -23.13
CA ALA A 228 -5.35 5.71 -22.31
C ALA A 228 -6.85 5.92 -22.08
N ILE A 229 -7.28 7.15 -21.82
CA ILE A 229 -8.70 7.51 -21.65
C ILE A 229 -9.47 7.30 -22.94
N GLU A 230 -8.97 7.81 -24.07
CA GLU A 230 -9.60 7.64 -25.38
C GLU A 230 -9.77 6.16 -25.75
N LYS A 231 -8.76 5.34 -25.46
CA LYS A 231 -8.85 3.88 -25.61
C LYS A 231 -9.94 3.28 -24.71
N GLY A 232 -10.03 3.72 -23.45
CA GLY A 232 -11.06 3.28 -22.52
C GLY A 232 -12.47 3.67 -22.96
N LEU A 233 -12.62 4.86 -23.55
CA LEU A 233 -13.89 5.37 -24.05
C LEU A 233 -14.43 4.60 -25.27
N GLN A 234 -13.58 3.88 -26.00
CA GLN A 234 -14.04 2.96 -27.05
C GLN A 234 -14.78 1.73 -26.50
N VAL A 235 -14.64 1.41 -25.21
CA VAL A 235 -15.21 0.18 -24.61
C VAL A 235 -16.17 0.46 -23.44
N THR A 236 -16.10 1.63 -22.81
CA THR A 236 -17.00 2.01 -21.71
C THR A 236 -17.06 3.52 -21.53
N ASN A 237 -18.18 4.03 -21.01
CA ASN A 237 -18.30 5.42 -20.57
C ASN A 237 -17.93 5.61 -19.08
N ARG A 238 -17.37 4.61 -18.41
CA ARG A 238 -16.99 4.67 -16.98
C ARG A 238 -15.48 4.70 -16.82
N ILE A 239 -14.92 5.86 -16.49
CA ILE A 239 -13.48 6.05 -16.28
C ILE A 239 -13.16 6.18 -14.79
N GLY A 240 -12.20 5.40 -14.31
CA GLY A 240 -11.66 5.46 -12.96
C GLY A 240 -10.23 6.02 -12.96
N LEU A 241 -10.02 7.18 -12.34
CA LEU A 241 -8.68 7.73 -12.12
C LEU A 241 -8.11 7.17 -10.82
N LEU A 242 -6.97 6.48 -10.92
CA LEU A 242 -6.31 5.78 -9.82
C LEU A 242 -4.93 6.35 -9.52
N GLY A 243 -4.51 6.24 -8.27
CA GLY A 243 -3.19 6.64 -7.80
C GLY A 243 -3.22 6.99 -6.32
N ALA A 244 -2.06 6.94 -5.67
CA ALA A 244 -1.98 7.25 -4.23
C ALA A 244 -2.20 8.74 -3.92
N SER A 245 -2.06 9.61 -4.92
CA SER A 245 -2.35 11.05 -4.78
C SER A 245 -2.72 11.70 -6.13
N VAL A 246 -3.80 11.21 -6.75
CA VAL A 246 -4.24 11.61 -8.11
C VAL A 246 -4.26 13.13 -8.31
N THR A 247 -4.79 13.87 -7.35
CA THR A 247 -4.98 15.32 -7.46
C THR A 247 -3.70 16.14 -7.30
N GLN A 248 -2.57 15.50 -6.96
CA GLN A 248 -1.24 16.11 -6.94
C GLN A 248 -0.48 15.93 -8.26
N HIS A 249 -1.11 15.35 -9.29
CA HIS A 249 -0.58 15.38 -10.64
C HIS A 249 -0.40 16.84 -11.10
N PRO A 250 0.77 17.25 -11.64
CA PRO A 250 1.02 18.64 -12.04
C PRO A 250 0.01 19.16 -13.05
N GLU A 251 -0.44 18.30 -13.98
CA GLU A 251 -1.41 18.62 -15.04
C GLU A 251 -2.84 18.16 -14.68
N PHE A 252 -3.17 18.07 -13.38
CA PHE A 252 -4.47 17.53 -12.95
C PHE A 252 -5.65 18.41 -13.39
N ASN A 253 -5.49 19.74 -13.37
CA ASN A 253 -6.57 20.65 -13.77
C ASN A 253 -6.85 20.54 -15.27
N GLU A 254 -5.80 20.39 -16.07
CA GLU A 254 -5.85 20.19 -17.51
C GLU A 254 -6.52 18.85 -17.85
N LEU A 255 -6.20 17.79 -17.10
CA LEU A 255 -6.90 16.50 -17.20
C LEU A 255 -8.40 16.63 -16.88
N LEU A 256 -8.76 17.36 -15.82
CA LEU A 256 -10.16 17.60 -15.47
C LEU A 256 -10.88 18.41 -16.55
N ASP A 257 -10.25 19.46 -17.06
CA ASP A 257 -10.83 20.30 -18.11
C ASP A 257 -11.02 19.52 -19.41
N TYR A 258 -10.09 18.61 -19.74
CA TYR A 258 -10.24 17.65 -20.83
C TYR A 258 -11.49 16.77 -20.65
N LEU A 259 -11.66 16.15 -19.48
CA LEU A 259 -12.81 15.28 -19.17
C LEU A 259 -14.14 16.05 -18.99
N TYR A 260 -14.08 17.37 -18.80
CA TYR A 260 -15.26 18.23 -18.67
C TYR A 260 -15.79 18.77 -20.00
N GLN A 261 -15.11 18.51 -21.12
CA GLN A 261 -15.57 18.93 -22.45
C GLN A 261 -16.98 18.39 -22.78
N PRO A 262 -17.80 19.11 -23.57
CA PRO A 262 -19.16 18.70 -23.91
C PRO A 262 -19.28 17.31 -24.53
N LYS A 263 -18.29 16.89 -25.34
CA LYS A 263 -18.25 15.56 -25.94
C LYS A 263 -18.18 14.41 -24.94
N TYR A 264 -17.84 14.68 -23.68
CA TYR A 264 -17.78 13.69 -22.60
C TYR A 264 -18.95 13.83 -21.61
N GLU A 265 -20.06 14.43 -22.03
CA GLU A 265 -21.23 14.66 -21.16
C GLU A 265 -21.70 13.37 -20.45
N ASP A 266 -21.79 12.28 -21.21
CA ASP A 266 -22.24 10.96 -20.75
C ASP A 266 -21.16 10.12 -20.04
N VAL A 267 -19.94 10.64 -19.92
CA VAL A 267 -18.84 9.94 -19.26
C VAL A 267 -18.99 10.05 -17.75
N ARG A 268 -18.95 8.91 -17.06
CA ARG A 268 -18.88 8.85 -15.59
C ARG A 268 -17.42 8.79 -15.17
N VAL A 269 -16.99 9.77 -14.38
CA VAL A 269 -15.62 9.84 -13.86
C VAL A 269 -15.63 9.54 -12.36
N SER A 270 -14.81 8.58 -11.95
CA SER A 270 -14.60 8.22 -10.55
C SER A 270 -13.15 8.48 -10.15
N ILE A 271 -12.93 9.02 -8.95
CA ILE A 271 -11.60 9.20 -8.35
C ILE A 271 -11.60 8.48 -6.99
N ALA A 272 -10.61 7.64 -6.73
CA ALA A 272 -10.58 6.81 -5.52
C ALA A 272 -10.54 7.64 -4.22
N SER A 273 -9.71 8.67 -4.19
CA SER A 273 -9.60 9.63 -3.08
C SER A 273 -8.99 10.95 -3.58
N VAL A 274 -9.27 12.03 -2.85
CA VAL A 274 -8.71 13.36 -3.16
C VAL A 274 -7.96 13.91 -1.96
N ARG A 275 -6.93 14.71 -2.23
CA ARG A 275 -6.29 15.52 -1.19
C ARG A 275 -7.22 16.67 -0.80
N THR A 276 -7.32 16.94 0.49
CA THR A 276 -8.23 17.95 1.05
C THR A 276 -8.10 19.31 0.37
N ASN A 277 -6.87 19.82 0.26
CA ASN A 277 -6.59 21.15 -0.33
C ASN A 277 -6.82 21.23 -1.84
N THR A 278 -7.02 20.10 -2.52
CA THR A 278 -7.33 20.05 -3.96
C THR A 278 -8.83 19.95 -4.24
N LEU A 279 -9.65 19.75 -3.21
CA LEU A 279 -11.10 19.69 -3.35
C LEU A 279 -11.70 21.10 -3.44
N SER A 280 -11.60 21.69 -4.64
CA SER A 280 -12.25 22.95 -4.99
C SER A 280 -13.74 22.76 -5.32
N GLU A 281 -14.51 23.84 -5.29
CA GLU A 281 -15.91 23.83 -5.74
C GLU A 281 -16.01 23.41 -7.22
N LYS A 282 -15.06 23.85 -8.07
CA LYS A 282 -14.96 23.42 -9.48
C LYS A 282 -14.83 21.90 -9.59
N LEU A 283 -13.89 21.29 -8.86
CA LEU A 283 -13.71 19.84 -8.88
C LEU A 283 -14.97 19.12 -8.38
N ALA A 284 -15.54 19.58 -7.27
CA ALA A 284 -16.77 18.99 -6.72
C ALA A 284 -17.94 19.06 -7.72
N LYS A 285 -18.09 20.19 -8.42
CA LYS A 285 -19.08 20.38 -9.48
C LYS A 285 -18.87 19.42 -10.64
N ILE A 286 -17.65 19.34 -11.18
CA ILE A 286 -17.32 18.41 -12.28
C ILE A 286 -17.65 16.97 -11.87
N LEU A 287 -17.26 16.55 -10.67
CA LEU A 287 -17.56 15.21 -10.17
C LEU A 287 -19.07 14.96 -10.05
N SER A 288 -19.82 15.93 -9.52
CA SER A 288 -21.28 15.85 -9.39
C SER A 288 -21.96 15.74 -10.76
N ASP A 289 -21.57 16.60 -11.71
CA ASP A 289 -22.11 16.60 -13.09
C ASP A 289 -21.78 15.27 -13.80
N ARG A 290 -20.63 14.67 -13.48
CA ARG A 290 -20.19 13.34 -13.98
C ARG A 290 -20.72 12.16 -13.12
N GLN A 291 -21.83 12.37 -12.42
CA GLN A 291 -22.59 11.38 -11.63
C GLN A 291 -21.86 10.76 -10.43
N THR A 292 -20.74 11.36 -9.98
CA THR A 292 -20.12 10.99 -8.70
C THR A 292 -20.91 11.58 -7.55
N LYS A 293 -21.43 10.71 -6.68
CA LYS A 293 -22.26 11.12 -5.53
C LYS A 293 -21.46 11.47 -4.28
N SER A 294 -20.23 10.94 -4.19
CA SER A 294 -19.41 11.06 -2.98
C SER A 294 -17.94 11.23 -3.28
N VAL A 295 -17.27 11.99 -2.42
CA VAL A 295 -15.82 12.14 -2.42
C VAL A 295 -15.24 11.64 -1.09
N THR A 296 -14.01 11.15 -1.14
CA THR A 296 -13.30 10.61 0.03
C THR A 296 -12.04 11.42 0.31
N ILE A 297 -11.84 11.81 1.57
CA ILE A 297 -10.66 12.55 2.06
C ILE A 297 -10.06 11.81 3.26
N ALA A 298 -8.74 11.62 3.25
CA ALA A 298 -8.03 11.07 4.40
C ALA A 298 -7.53 12.20 5.31
N VAL A 299 -8.04 12.26 6.54
CA VAL A 299 -7.74 13.28 7.56
C VAL A 299 -6.82 12.74 8.66
N GLU A 300 -6.80 11.42 8.86
CA GLU A 300 -6.07 10.67 9.90
C GLU A 300 -6.50 10.96 11.34
N SER A 301 -6.60 12.23 11.73
CA SER A 301 -7.04 12.67 13.05
C SER A 301 -7.58 14.10 12.96
N GLY A 302 -8.45 14.50 13.88
CA GLY A 302 -8.77 15.93 14.10
C GLY A 302 -7.71 16.68 14.90
N SER A 303 -6.78 15.96 15.53
CA SER A 303 -5.66 16.56 16.26
C SER A 303 -4.53 16.99 15.34
N GLU A 304 -4.20 18.28 15.40
CA GLU A 304 -3.08 18.85 14.64
C GLU A 304 -1.74 18.24 15.11
N LYS A 305 -1.60 17.95 16.41
CA LYS A 305 -0.43 17.25 16.96
C LYS A 305 -0.26 15.89 16.30
N ILE A 306 -1.31 15.08 16.26
CA ILE A 306 -1.26 13.74 15.67
C ILE A 306 -0.99 13.81 14.17
N ARG A 307 -1.62 14.75 13.45
CA ARG A 307 -1.31 14.99 12.03
C ARG A 307 0.18 15.36 11.82
N LYS A 308 0.76 16.21 12.66
CA LYS A 308 2.21 16.51 12.62
C LYS A 308 3.08 15.27 12.88
N ILE A 309 2.70 14.42 13.84
CA ILE A 309 3.40 13.17 14.16
C ILE A 309 3.38 12.20 12.98
N VAL A 310 2.25 12.08 12.27
CA VAL A 310 2.21 11.23 11.05
C VAL A 310 2.73 11.92 9.80
N ASN A 311 3.16 13.18 9.86
CA ASN A 311 3.55 14.02 8.71
C ASN A 311 2.41 14.31 7.72
N LYS A 312 1.18 14.44 8.22
CA LYS A 312 0.03 14.90 7.45
C LYS A 312 -0.02 16.43 7.49
N LYS A 313 0.29 17.06 6.35
CA LYS A 313 0.32 18.52 6.18
C LYS A 313 -1.09 19.02 5.88
N LEU A 314 -1.92 19.14 6.92
CA LEU A 314 -3.33 19.48 6.79
C LEU A 314 -3.86 20.15 8.06
N GLU A 315 -4.55 21.27 7.91
CA GLU A 315 -5.21 21.99 9.01
C GLU A 315 -6.72 21.71 9.07
N ASN A 316 -7.33 21.94 10.24
CA ASN A 316 -8.76 21.67 10.44
C ASN A 316 -9.63 22.57 9.55
N GLU A 317 -9.23 23.83 9.38
CA GLU A 317 -9.91 24.81 8.54
C GLU A 317 -9.94 24.35 7.08
N GLU A 318 -8.85 23.75 6.58
CA GLU A 318 -8.80 23.20 5.21
C GLU A 318 -9.76 22.01 5.04
N ILE A 319 -9.90 21.16 6.07
CA ILE A 319 -10.84 20.03 6.07
C ILE A 319 -12.28 20.53 6.03
N ILE A 320 -12.61 21.50 6.87
CA ILE A 320 -13.94 22.10 6.92
C ILE A 320 -14.26 22.78 5.58
N GLN A 321 -13.30 23.54 5.02
CA GLN A 321 -13.46 24.20 3.73
C GLN A 321 -13.66 23.19 2.59
N ALA A 322 -12.93 22.09 2.58
CA ALA A 322 -13.12 21.03 1.59
C ALA A 322 -14.53 20.42 1.64
N ALA A 323 -15.09 20.25 2.84
CA ALA A 323 -16.49 19.80 2.98
C ALA A 323 -17.48 20.84 2.45
N ILE A 324 -17.26 22.14 2.72
CA ILE A 324 -18.07 23.24 2.18
C ILE A 324 -18.03 23.23 0.65
N ASN A 325 -16.83 23.15 0.07
CA ASN A 325 -16.64 23.07 -1.38
C ASN A 325 -17.35 21.86 -1.99
N ALA A 326 -17.27 20.69 -1.32
CA ALA A 326 -17.97 19.48 -1.74
C ALA A 326 -19.49 19.70 -1.82
N LYS A 327 -20.08 20.31 -0.78
CA LYS A 327 -21.50 20.61 -0.75
C LYS A 327 -21.89 21.63 -1.82
N ASN A 328 -21.15 22.73 -1.96
CA ASN A 328 -21.45 23.77 -2.95
C ASN A 328 -21.34 23.24 -4.38
N GLY A 329 -20.39 22.34 -4.65
CA GLY A 329 -20.27 21.64 -5.92
C GLY A 329 -21.35 20.57 -6.16
N GLY A 330 -22.32 20.38 -5.27
CA GLY A 330 -23.48 19.51 -5.51
C GLY A 330 -23.34 18.06 -5.04
N LEU A 331 -22.20 17.67 -4.47
CA LEU A 331 -22.01 16.34 -3.91
C LEU A 331 -23.00 16.10 -2.76
N LYS A 332 -23.45 14.84 -2.59
CA LYS A 332 -24.45 14.46 -1.58
C LYS A 332 -23.85 13.80 -0.35
N ASN A 333 -22.61 13.34 -0.45
CA ASN A 333 -21.93 12.64 0.62
C ASN A 333 -20.43 12.95 0.62
N ILE A 334 -19.85 13.08 1.82
CA ILE A 334 -18.41 13.12 2.02
C ILE A 334 -18.00 11.99 2.97
N LYS A 335 -16.96 11.24 2.57
CA LYS A 335 -16.33 10.21 3.39
C LYS A 335 -15.01 10.73 3.91
N LEU A 336 -14.80 10.65 5.22
CA LEU A 336 -13.55 10.99 5.86
C LEU A 336 -12.90 9.72 6.39
N TYR A 337 -11.59 9.56 6.17
CA TYR A 337 -10.80 8.48 6.74
C TYR A 337 -9.91 8.98 7.86
N GLY A 338 -9.99 8.31 9.00
CA GLY A 338 -9.12 8.54 10.14
C GLY A 338 -8.50 7.25 10.65
N MET A 339 -7.66 7.39 11.65
CA MET A 339 -6.96 6.30 12.31
C MET A 339 -6.98 6.52 13.81
N VAL A 340 -6.97 5.43 14.58
CA VAL A 340 -6.72 5.46 16.03
C VAL A 340 -5.58 4.54 16.40
N GLY A 341 -4.99 4.77 17.56
CA GLY A 341 -3.82 4.06 18.04
C GLY A 341 -2.52 4.52 17.38
N ILE A 342 -2.51 5.71 16.77
CA ILE A 342 -1.28 6.35 16.27
C ILE A 342 -0.32 6.54 17.46
N PRO A 343 1.01 6.36 17.28
CA PRO A 343 1.99 6.67 18.31
C PRO A 343 1.75 8.06 18.92
N GLU A 344 1.84 8.17 20.24
CA GLU A 344 1.64 9.41 21.01
C GLU A 344 0.21 10.01 21.01
N GLU A 345 -0.78 9.28 20.47
CA GLU A 345 -2.20 9.63 20.56
C GLU A 345 -2.74 9.44 21.97
N ARG A 346 -3.39 10.47 22.49
CA ARG A 346 -4.01 10.56 23.82
C ARG A 346 -5.53 10.72 23.70
N GLU A 347 -6.23 10.76 24.83
CA GLU A 347 -7.70 10.87 24.83
C GLU A 347 -8.17 12.22 24.27
N GLU A 348 -7.43 13.30 24.54
CA GLU A 348 -7.75 14.64 24.05
C GLU A 348 -7.71 14.70 22.52
N ASP A 349 -6.81 13.95 21.87
CA ASP A 349 -6.70 13.90 20.41
C ASP A 349 -7.94 13.23 19.76
N ILE A 350 -8.56 12.29 20.47
CA ILE A 350 -9.81 11.65 20.05
C ILE A 350 -10.97 12.64 20.18
N GLU A 351 -11.00 13.43 21.24
CA GLU A 351 -11.98 14.51 21.40
C GLU A 351 -11.83 15.59 20.31
N GLU A 352 -10.61 15.98 19.96
CA GLU A 352 -10.35 16.88 18.83
C GLU A 352 -10.89 16.33 17.51
N THR A 353 -10.80 15.02 17.29
CA THR A 353 -11.41 14.35 16.13
C THR A 353 -12.93 14.45 16.14
N ILE A 354 -13.57 14.22 17.28
CA ILE A 354 -15.02 14.33 17.44
C ILE A 354 -15.48 15.78 17.18
N MET A 355 -14.77 16.77 17.75
CA MET A 355 -15.06 18.20 17.58
C MET A 355 -14.92 18.65 16.13
N MET A 356 -13.87 18.22 15.44
CA MET A 356 -13.69 18.53 14.01
C MET A 356 -14.86 17.99 13.18
N LEU A 357 -15.25 16.73 13.38
CA LEU A 357 -16.35 16.10 12.64
C LEU A 357 -17.70 16.77 12.93
N GLU A 358 -17.93 17.20 14.17
CA GLU A 358 -19.11 17.97 14.54
C GLU A 358 -19.16 19.33 13.84
N THR A 359 -18.02 20.05 13.80
CA THR A 359 -17.92 21.33 13.10
C THR A 359 -18.22 21.17 11.62
N ILE A 360 -17.65 20.15 10.96
CA ILE A 360 -17.97 19.83 9.56
C ILE A 360 -19.47 19.63 9.39
N LYS A 361 -20.10 18.77 10.20
CA LYS A 361 -21.53 18.49 10.11
C LYS A 361 -22.38 19.77 10.23
N LYS A 362 -22.01 20.68 11.13
CA LYS A 362 -22.69 21.98 11.31
C LYS A 362 -22.48 22.93 10.12
N SER A 363 -21.29 22.95 9.54
CA SER A 363 -20.96 23.81 8.39
C SER A 363 -21.64 23.38 7.09
N VAL A 364 -21.98 22.09 6.93
CA VAL A 364 -22.58 21.56 5.70
C VAL A 364 -23.92 20.84 5.93
N PRO A 365 -24.97 21.54 6.41
CA PRO A 365 -26.27 20.90 6.67
C PRO A 365 -26.83 20.24 5.42
N GLY A 366 -27.33 19.00 5.54
CA GLY A 366 -27.85 18.21 4.43
C GLY A 366 -26.80 17.39 3.65
N LEU A 367 -25.49 17.60 3.87
CA LEU A 367 -24.46 16.72 3.33
C LEU A 367 -24.30 15.50 4.25
N ARG A 368 -24.40 14.28 3.70
CA ARG A 368 -24.14 13.06 4.48
C ARG A 368 -22.65 12.97 4.81
N LEU A 369 -22.35 12.71 6.07
CA LEU A 369 -20.99 12.55 6.58
C LEU A 369 -20.78 11.11 7.06
N THR A 370 -19.81 10.42 6.45
CA THR A 370 -19.34 9.11 6.89
C THR A 370 -17.89 9.22 7.36
N PHE A 371 -17.58 8.70 8.55
CA PHE A 371 -16.21 8.58 9.07
C PHE A 371 -15.81 7.10 9.12
N GLY A 372 -14.89 6.71 8.23
CA GLY A 372 -14.21 5.42 8.29
C GLY A 372 -12.98 5.53 9.17
N CYS A 373 -12.76 4.58 10.07
CA CYS A 373 -11.63 4.64 11.00
C CYS A 373 -10.92 3.30 11.16
N SER A 374 -9.63 3.27 10.82
CA SER A 374 -8.76 2.10 10.97
C SER A 374 -7.92 2.17 12.25
N THR A 375 -7.33 1.04 12.62
CA THR A 375 -6.29 1.01 13.66
C THR A 375 -4.93 1.22 13.00
N PHE A 376 -4.03 1.98 13.61
CA PHE A 376 -2.63 2.05 13.18
C PHE A 376 -2.01 0.64 13.13
N VAL A 377 -1.52 0.26 11.96
CA VAL A 377 -0.76 -0.97 11.73
C VAL A 377 0.64 -0.59 11.23
N PRO A 378 1.70 -0.98 11.95
CA PRO A 378 3.07 -0.76 11.51
C PRO A 378 3.36 -1.53 10.22
N LYS A 379 4.07 -0.88 9.30
CA LYS A 379 4.45 -1.44 7.99
C LYS A 379 5.95 -1.35 7.80
N SER A 380 6.56 -2.39 7.22
CA SER A 380 7.98 -2.41 6.91
C SER A 380 8.38 -1.27 5.99
N HIS A 381 9.65 -0.85 6.07
CA HIS A 381 10.20 0.26 5.30
C HIS A 381 9.53 1.62 5.55
N THR A 382 8.72 1.76 6.60
CA THR A 382 8.17 3.05 7.04
C THR A 382 8.87 3.53 8.31
N PRO A 383 8.92 4.84 8.59
CA PRO A 383 9.48 5.35 9.85
C PRO A 383 8.79 4.79 11.09
N PHE A 384 7.55 4.31 10.99
CA PHE A 384 6.80 3.74 12.11
C PHE A 384 6.89 2.21 12.18
N GLN A 385 7.79 1.58 11.43
CA GLN A 385 7.97 0.12 11.41
C GLN A 385 8.37 -0.47 12.78
N TRP A 386 8.96 0.34 13.67
CA TRP A 386 9.40 -0.06 15.01
C TRP A 386 8.32 0.08 16.08
N PHE A 387 7.16 0.68 15.79
CA PHE A 387 6.08 0.77 16.76
C PHE A 387 5.17 -0.46 16.74
N GLY A 388 4.59 -0.78 17.89
CA GLY A 388 3.52 -1.76 18.02
C GLY A 388 2.12 -1.16 17.88
N VAL A 389 1.14 -2.04 17.60
CA VAL A 389 -0.29 -1.71 17.61
C VAL A 389 -0.74 -1.44 19.04
N ASN A 390 -1.29 -0.25 19.28
CA ASN A 390 -1.73 0.12 20.61
C ASN A 390 -3.02 -0.64 21.04
N LYS A 391 -2.97 -1.34 22.18
CA LYS A 391 -4.11 -2.07 22.77
C LYS A 391 -5.32 -1.18 23.07
N ILE A 392 -5.11 0.12 23.34
CA ILE A 392 -6.19 1.06 23.64
C ILE A 392 -7.04 1.40 22.40
N ALA A 393 -6.53 1.19 21.19
CA ALA A 393 -7.25 1.52 19.95
C ALA A 393 -8.62 0.85 19.88
N LYS A 394 -8.75 -0.38 20.40
CA LYS A 394 -10.03 -1.09 20.51
C LYS A 394 -11.07 -0.32 21.33
N LYS A 395 -10.66 0.29 22.44
CA LYS A 395 -11.53 1.12 23.29
C LYS A 395 -11.86 2.44 22.57
N ARG A 396 -10.89 3.05 21.89
CA ARG A 396 -11.06 4.30 21.13
C ARG A 396 -12.05 4.15 19.97
N LEU A 397 -11.99 3.06 19.20
CA LEU A 397 -12.97 2.77 18.14
C LEU A 397 -14.40 2.70 18.69
N LYS A 398 -14.61 1.96 19.78
CA LYS A 398 -15.92 1.87 20.45
C LYS A 398 -16.39 3.23 20.99
N TYR A 399 -15.45 4.03 21.48
CA TYR A 399 -15.74 5.36 21.99
C TYR A 399 -16.20 6.30 20.86
N LEU A 400 -15.49 6.33 19.74
CA LEU A 400 -15.87 7.08 18.54
C LEU A 400 -17.24 6.64 18.02
N GLU A 401 -17.50 5.33 17.93
CA GLU A 401 -18.80 4.79 17.52
C GLU A 401 -19.95 5.36 18.37
N LYS A 402 -19.79 5.32 19.69
CA LYS A 402 -20.78 5.85 20.63
C LYS A 402 -20.98 7.36 20.47
N GLN A 403 -19.91 8.14 20.34
CA GLN A 403 -20.02 9.61 20.32
C GLN A 403 -20.50 10.13 18.96
N LEU A 404 -20.05 9.54 17.86
CA LEU A 404 -20.47 9.93 16.51
C LEU A 404 -21.92 9.52 16.21
N GLY A 405 -22.36 8.36 16.72
CA GLY A 405 -23.75 7.92 16.63
C GLY A 405 -24.73 8.92 17.23
N LYS A 406 -24.44 9.45 18.43
CA LYS A 406 -25.25 10.52 19.07
C LYS A 406 -25.35 11.79 18.24
N LYS A 407 -24.33 12.05 17.41
CA LYS A 407 -24.26 13.22 16.54
C LYS A 407 -24.83 12.94 15.15
N GLY A 408 -25.39 11.75 14.89
CA GLY A 408 -25.92 11.34 13.60
C GLY A 408 -24.86 11.36 12.49
N ILE A 409 -23.61 11.03 12.83
CA ILE A 409 -22.52 10.84 11.87
C ILE A 409 -22.36 9.34 11.69
N GLU A 410 -22.37 8.89 10.44
CA GLU A 410 -22.19 7.46 10.16
C GLU A 410 -20.74 7.06 10.43
N PHE A 411 -20.54 6.09 11.31
CA PHE A 411 -19.21 5.59 11.64
C PHE A 411 -19.00 4.20 11.05
N ARG A 412 -17.83 3.96 10.46
CA ARG A 412 -17.43 2.68 9.87
C ARG A 412 -16.06 2.26 10.43
N PRO A 413 -16.00 1.60 11.60
CA PRO A 413 -14.73 1.15 12.15
C PRO A 413 -14.23 -0.09 11.41
N GLU A 414 -12.91 -0.20 11.26
CA GLU A 414 -12.29 -1.49 10.98
C GLU A 414 -12.27 -2.37 12.25
N SER A 415 -12.17 -3.68 12.04
CA SER A 415 -12.00 -4.62 13.14
C SER A 415 -10.59 -4.53 13.72
N TYR A 416 -10.49 -4.00 14.95
CA TYR A 416 -9.23 -3.99 15.72
C TYR A 416 -8.54 -5.36 15.75
N ASN A 417 -9.32 -6.43 15.93
CA ASN A 417 -8.73 -7.77 16.02
C ASN A 417 -8.13 -8.21 14.67
N TRP A 418 -8.74 -7.82 13.53
CA TRP A 418 -8.15 -8.10 12.22
C TRP A 418 -6.94 -7.21 11.95
N SER A 419 -6.92 -5.96 12.44
CA SER A 419 -5.70 -5.13 12.42
C SER A 419 -4.55 -5.75 13.24
N VAL A 420 -4.85 -6.41 14.36
CA VAL A 420 -3.86 -7.19 15.13
C VAL A 420 -3.26 -8.33 14.30
N ILE A 421 -4.07 -9.09 13.57
CA ILE A 421 -3.56 -10.15 12.69
C ILE A 421 -2.79 -9.55 11.51
N GLN A 422 -3.28 -8.46 10.92
CA GLN A 422 -2.55 -7.79 9.85
C GLN A 422 -1.18 -7.29 10.32
N ALA A 423 -1.08 -6.76 11.55
CA ALA A 423 0.20 -6.35 12.13
C ALA A 423 1.12 -7.55 12.38
N LEU A 424 0.59 -8.65 12.91
CA LEU A 424 1.34 -9.91 13.08
C LEU A 424 1.98 -10.34 11.76
N ILE A 425 1.19 -10.40 10.69
CA ILE A 425 1.68 -10.85 9.39
C ILE A 425 2.64 -9.80 8.80
N SER A 426 2.28 -8.51 8.83
CA SER A 426 3.11 -7.44 8.25
C SER A 426 4.48 -7.33 8.89
N ARG A 427 4.59 -7.62 10.20
CA ARG A 427 5.85 -7.59 10.96
C ARG A 427 6.53 -8.94 11.10
N GLY A 428 5.88 -10.02 10.67
CA GLY A 428 6.34 -11.38 10.92
C GLY A 428 7.67 -11.72 10.26
N ASP A 429 8.35 -12.72 10.86
CA ASP A 429 9.49 -13.40 10.26
C ASP A 429 9.12 -14.78 9.71
N ARG A 430 10.11 -15.49 9.17
CA ARG A 430 9.95 -16.81 8.54
C ARG A 430 9.25 -17.87 9.38
N ARG A 431 9.32 -17.79 10.72
CA ARG A 431 8.65 -18.73 11.63
C ARG A 431 7.12 -18.66 11.49
N LEU A 432 6.57 -17.55 10.99
CA LEU A 432 5.14 -17.41 10.76
C LEU A 432 4.62 -18.32 9.66
N SER A 433 5.43 -18.78 8.70
CA SER A 433 4.98 -19.71 7.65
C SER A 433 4.31 -20.95 8.24
N LYS A 434 4.86 -21.49 9.35
CA LYS A 434 4.26 -22.63 10.06
C LYS A 434 2.99 -22.25 10.82
N LEU A 435 2.98 -21.07 11.43
CA LEU A 435 1.80 -20.55 12.13
C LEU A 435 0.62 -20.33 11.18
N LEU A 436 0.88 -19.78 9.99
CA LEU A 436 -0.12 -19.53 8.96
C LEU A 436 -0.70 -20.84 8.39
N GLN A 437 0.14 -21.85 8.16
CA GLN A 437 -0.31 -23.20 7.78
C GLN A 437 -1.23 -23.83 8.85
N LEU A 438 -0.82 -23.80 10.12
CA LEU A 438 -1.65 -24.31 11.22
C LEU A 438 -2.96 -23.54 11.35
N THR A 439 -2.91 -22.21 11.26
CA THR A 439 -4.10 -21.36 11.37
C THR A 439 -5.13 -21.67 10.29
N ARG A 440 -4.68 -21.87 9.04
CA ARG A 440 -5.54 -22.33 7.95
C ARG A 440 -6.20 -23.68 8.28
N SER A 441 -5.43 -24.66 8.78
CA SER A 441 -5.97 -25.98 9.16
C SER A 441 -7.04 -25.92 10.26
N TYR A 442 -7.07 -24.82 11.01
CA TYR A 442 -8.03 -24.55 12.08
C TYR A 442 -9.19 -23.62 11.65
N GLY A 443 -9.30 -23.24 10.37
CA GLY A 443 -10.43 -22.46 9.85
C GLY A 443 -10.28 -20.93 9.90
N ASP A 444 -9.05 -20.40 9.90
CA ASP A 444 -8.72 -18.97 9.71
C ASP A 444 -9.57 -17.97 10.50
N SER A 445 -9.71 -18.21 11.80
CA SER A 445 -10.33 -17.28 12.75
C SER A 445 -9.31 -16.75 13.75
N LEU A 446 -9.63 -15.67 14.48
CA LEU A 446 -8.82 -15.23 15.61
C LEU A 446 -8.55 -16.34 16.65
N GLY A 447 -9.50 -17.27 16.83
CA GLY A 447 -9.31 -18.44 17.68
C GLY A 447 -8.28 -19.41 17.10
N SER A 448 -8.26 -19.56 15.78
CA SER A 448 -7.32 -20.38 15.01
C SER A 448 -5.88 -19.87 15.18
N TYR A 449 -5.64 -18.56 15.08
CA TYR A 449 -4.32 -17.96 15.36
C TYR A 449 -3.87 -18.23 16.81
N LYS A 450 -4.76 -18.02 17.80
CA LYS A 450 -4.46 -18.30 19.21
C LYS A 450 -4.10 -19.77 19.45
N ARG A 451 -4.83 -20.68 18.81
CA ARG A 451 -4.56 -22.12 18.87
C ARG A 451 -3.20 -22.47 18.27
N ALA A 452 -2.87 -21.89 17.10
CA ALA A 452 -1.57 -22.09 16.47
C ALA A 452 -0.41 -21.57 17.34
N PHE A 453 -0.54 -20.38 17.96
CA PHE A 453 0.45 -19.88 18.93
C PHE A 453 0.63 -20.80 20.13
N LYS A 454 -0.46 -21.38 20.65
CA LYS A 454 -0.39 -22.33 21.78
C LYS A 454 0.41 -23.58 21.41
N GLU A 455 0.21 -24.12 20.21
CA GLU A 455 0.92 -25.31 19.72
C GLU A 455 2.39 -25.03 19.42
N LEU A 456 2.71 -23.82 18.94
CA LEU A 456 4.07 -23.42 18.60
C LEU A 456 4.81 -22.73 19.76
N LYS A 457 4.31 -22.82 21.00
CA LYS A 457 4.96 -22.23 22.17
C LYS A 457 6.44 -22.65 22.25
N GLY A 458 7.33 -21.67 22.40
CA GLY A 458 8.78 -21.89 22.45
C GLY A 458 9.44 -22.18 21.09
N LYS A 459 8.71 -22.02 19.98
CA LYS A 459 9.22 -22.16 18.59
C LYS A 459 9.13 -20.88 17.76
N LEU A 460 8.47 -19.86 18.31
CA LEU A 460 8.44 -18.49 17.81
C LEU A 460 8.13 -17.54 18.98
N PRO A 461 8.48 -16.25 18.85
CA PRO A 461 8.09 -15.21 19.80
C PRO A 461 6.58 -15.18 20.04
N PRO A 462 6.14 -14.72 21.23
CA PRO A 462 4.72 -14.55 21.51
C PRO A 462 4.07 -13.51 20.59
N LEU A 463 2.73 -13.55 20.46
CA LEU A 463 1.96 -12.57 19.68
C LEU A 463 2.31 -11.12 20.05
N ASP A 464 2.49 -10.85 21.34
CA ASP A 464 2.78 -9.50 21.85
C ASP A 464 4.09 -8.94 21.27
N TYR A 465 5.11 -9.77 21.07
CA TYR A 465 6.37 -9.37 20.43
C TYR A 465 6.17 -8.86 18.99
N TYR A 466 5.38 -9.58 18.20
CA TYR A 466 5.13 -9.19 16.80
C TYR A 466 4.17 -8.02 16.67
N VAL A 467 3.20 -7.91 17.57
CA VAL A 467 2.06 -7.00 17.40
C VAL A 467 2.19 -5.75 18.25
N HIS A 468 2.47 -5.90 19.54
CA HIS A 468 2.26 -4.84 20.53
C HIS A 468 3.55 -4.19 21.02
N ASP A 469 4.64 -4.94 21.02
CA ASP A 469 5.92 -4.42 21.48
C ASP A 469 6.48 -3.43 20.47
N ASN A 470 7.10 -2.37 20.99
CA ASN A 470 7.96 -1.50 20.20
C ASN A 470 9.34 -2.19 20.07
N TRP A 471 9.91 -2.14 18.88
CA TRP A 471 11.24 -2.68 18.61
C TRP A 471 12.30 -1.59 18.69
N LYS A 472 13.54 -2.00 18.96
CA LYS A 472 14.70 -1.11 18.93
C LYS A 472 15.08 -0.82 17.49
N THR A 473 15.64 0.36 17.24
CA THR A 473 16.08 0.79 15.91
C THR A 473 17.26 -0.03 15.38
N GLU A 474 18.07 -0.60 16.28
CA GLU A 474 19.27 -1.38 15.97
C GLU A 474 18.98 -2.87 15.75
N GLN A 475 17.74 -3.31 16.01
CA GLN A 475 17.36 -4.70 15.87
C GLN A 475 17.34 -5.13 14.39
N ILE A 476 17.82 -6.34 14.10
CA ILE A 476 17.66 -6.92 12.76
C ILE A 476 16.19 -7.26 12.54
N LEU A 477 15.62 -6.68 11.48
CA LEU A 477 14.23 -6.87 11.08
C LEU A 477 14.13 -7.98 10.02
N PRO A 478 12.94 -8.60 9.86
CA PRO A 478 12.76 -9.68 8.89
C PRO A 478 13.14 -9.29 7.45
N TRP A 479 12.99 -8.01 7.09
CA TRP A 479 13.31 -7.47 5.77
C TRP A 479 14.66 -6.77 5.70
N SER A 480 15.57 -6.94 6.66
CA SER A 480 16.86 -6.23 6.67
C SER A 480 17.80 -6.59 5.50
N HIS A 481 17.61 -7.74 4.85
CA HIS A 481 18.31 -8.11 3.61
C HIS A 481 17.64 -7.56 2.34
N LEU A 482 16.56 -6.79 2.48
CA LEU A 482 15.80 -6.20 1.37
C LEU A 482 15.93 -4.69 1.38
N LYS A 483 16.25 -4.11 0.22
CA LYS A 483 16.44 -2.66 0.09
C LYS A 483 15.23 -2.02 -0.58
N GLY A 484 14.52 -1.22 0.22
CA GLY A 484 13.48 -0.29 -0.24
C GLY A 484 14.06 1.01 -0.80
N PRO A 485 13.21 2.01 -1.14
CA PRO A 485 13.67 3.28 -1.75
C PRO A 485 14.59 4.13 -0.89
N LEU A 486 14.42 4.07 0.44
CA LEU A 486 15.13 4.94 1.37
C LEU A 486 16.03 4.11 2.28
N PRO A 487 17.23 4.62 2.60
CA PRO A 487 18.10 3.98 3.57
C PRO A 487 17.49 4.08 4.98
N GLU A 488 17.80 3.11 5.82
CA GLU A 488 17.29 3.02 7.19
C GLU A 488 17.55 4.28 8.02
N ALA A 489 18.74 4.89 7.89
CA ALA A 489 19.09 6.15 8.55
C ALA A 489 18.10 7.30 8.24
N THR A 490 17.51 7.32 7.03
CA THR A 490 16.48 8.31 6.68
C THR A 490 15.15 7.99 7.36
N LEU A 491 14.80 6.71 7.52
CA LEU A 491 13.61 6.29 8.26
C LEU A 491 13.73 6.66 9.74
N ILE A 492 14.90 6.44 10.35
CA ILE A 492 15.20 6.84 11.74
C ILE A 492 15.08 8.36 11.89
N LYS A 493 15.69 9.14 11.00
CA LYS A 493 15.55 10.61 11.02
C LYS A 493 14.08 11.07 10.96
N HIS A 494 13.26 10.42 10.14
CA HIS A 494 11.83 10.71 10.06
C HIS A 494 11.09 10.31 11.34
N LEU A 495 11.45 9.20 11.98
CA LEU A 495 10.95 8.76 13.27
C LEU A 495 11.27 9.78 14.36
N ASP A 496 12.53 10.20 14.48
CA ASP A 496 12.99 11.20 15.45
C ASP A 496 12.24 12.53 15.30
N THR A 497 12.02 12.94 14.04
CA THR A 497 11.21 14.12 13.75
C THR A 497 9.78 13.97 14.29
N ALA A 498 9.18 12.79 14.16
CA ALA A 498 7.85 12.53 14.71
C ALA A 498 7.84 12.65 16.24
N MET A 499 8.84 12.05 16.89
CA MET A 499 8.94 12.03 18.36
C MET A 499 9.23 13.41 18.95
N SER A 500 9.93 14.28 18.20
CA SER A 500 10.20 15.66 18.62
C SER A 500 8.93 16.52 18.74
N VAL A 501 7.84 16.17 18.05
CA VAL A 501 6.55 16.89 18.14
C VAL A 501 5.89 16.68 19.51
N SER A 502 6.16 15.54 20.15
CA SER A 502 5.61 15.18 21.47
C SER A 502 6.40 15.79 22.63
N ASP A 503 7.56 16.40 22.39
CA ASP A 503 8.33 17.11 23.40
C ASP A 503 7.59 18.40 23.82
N PRO A 504 7.26 18.58 25.12
CA PRO A 504 6.66 19.81 25.64
C PRO A 504 7.40 21.10 25.24
N ASN A 505 8.71 21.03 24.96
CA ASN A 505 9.54 22.16 24.57
C ASN A 505 9.45 22.53 23.08
N PHE A 506 8.87 21.69 22.21
CA PHE A 506 8.75 21.93 20.77
C PHE A 506 7.90 23.17 20.42
N LYS A 507 6.95 23.54 21.28
CA LYS A 507 6.16 24.78 21.12
C LYS A 507 7.01 26.06 21.16
N LYS A 508 8.21 26.04 21.76
CA LYS A 508 9.08 27.23 21.87
C LYS A 508 9.91 27.49 20.60
N SER A 509 10.26 26.48 19.81
CA SER A 509 11.11 26.64 18.62
C SER A 509 10.32 27.06 17.37
N SER A 510 9.10 26.54 17.18
CA SER A 510 8.26 26.84 16.01
C SER A 510 7.69 28.28 16.00
N ALA A 511 7.53 28.90 17.17
CA ALA A 511 7.15 30.31 17.29
C ALA A 511 8.27 31.27 16.87
N ALA A 512 9.54 30.88 17.06
CA ALA A 512 10.70 31.68 16.66
C ALA A 512 10.88 31.70 15.13
N THR A 513 10.58 30.60 14.44
CA THR A 513 10.71 30.49 12.97
C THR A 513 9.59 31.21 12.21
N ARG A 514 8.41 31.41 12.82
CA ARG A 514 7.32 32.21 12.23
C ARG A 514 7.60 33.73 12.30
N LYS A 515 8.33 34.21 13.31
CA LYS A 515 8.70 35.64 13.42
C LYS A 515 9.83 36.07 12.47
N SER A 516 10.69 35.17 12.01
CA SER A 516 11.80 35.51 11.11
C SER A 516 11.41 35.61 9.63
N LYS A 517 10.29 35.01 9.20
CA LYS A 517 9.78 35.10 7.80
C LYS A 517 9.00 36.39 7.49
N GLY A 518 8.84 37.30 8.45
CA GLY A 518 8.11 38.56 8.31
C GLY A 518 8.93 39.78 7.86
N LYS A 519 10.25 39.67 7.65
CA LYS A 519 11.09 40.77 7.14
C LYS A 519 11.57 40.47 5.71
N ARG A 520 10.75 40.87 4.73
CA ARG A 520 11.17 41.02 3.32
C ARG A 520 12.16 42.18 3.23
N GLN A 521 13.41 41.90 2.90
CA GLN A 521 14.38 42.91 2.46
C GLN A 521 14.43 42.89 0.93
N LYS A 522 14.14 44.04 0.32
CA LYS A 522 14.33 44.29 -1.12
C LYS A 522 15.82 44.27 -1.43
N ALA A 523 16.26 43.42 -2.36
CA ALA A 523 17.51 43.62 -3.09
C ALA A 523 17.39 43.06 -4.51
N LYS A 524 17.82 43.88 -5.47
CA LYS A 524 17.74 43.71 -6.91
C LYS A 524 18.73 42.65 -7.43
N GLY A 525 18.30 41.96 -8.49
CA GLY A 525 19.07 41.51 -9.66
C GLY A 525 20.45 40.89 -9.48
N LEU A 526 20.60 39.63 -9.89
CA LEU A 526 21.53 39.24 -10.95
C LEU A 526 21.25 37.79 -11.38
N ILE A 527 21.23 37.61 -12.70
CA ILE A 527 21.01 36.38 -13.44
C ILE A 527 22.33 35.61 -13.47
N SER A 528 22.35 34.33 -13.12
CA SER A 528 23.22 33.37 -13.79
C SER A 528 22.60 31.97 -13.81
N LYS A 529 22.70 31.37 -14.98
CA LYS A 529 22.28 30.04 -15.36
C LYS A 529 23.20 28.97 -14.75
N ASP A 530 22.76 27.72 -14.94
CA ASP A 530 23.52 26.47 -14.88
C ASP A 530 23.43 25.68 -13.57
N PHE A 531 22.52 24.70 -13.54
CA PHE A 531 22.76 23.43 -12.87
C PHE A 531 22.21 22.28 -13.73
N ARG A 532 23.14 21.49 -14.28
CA ARG A 532 22.90 20.16 -14.87
C ARG A 532 22.76 19.16 -13.73
N ILE A 533 21.76 18.29 -13.81
CA ILE A 533 21.50 17.20 -12.87
C ILE A 533 22.08 15.91 -13.46
N LEU A 534 22.87 15.20 -12.65
CA LEU A 534 23.19 13.78 -12.78
C LEU A 534 22.10 12.93 -12.13
#